data_AF-A0A7S6MHZ2-F1
#
_entry.id   AF-A0A7S6MHZ2-F1
#
_cell.length_a   1.000
_cell.length_b   1.000
_cell.length_c   1.000
_cell.angle_alpha   90.00
_cell.angle_beta   90.00
_cell.angle_gamma   90.00
#
_symmetry.space_group_name_H-M   'P 1'
#
loop_
_entity.id
_entity.type
_entity.pdbx_description
1 polymer ?
#
loop_
_entity_poly.entity_id
_entity_poly.type
_entity_poly.pdbx_seq_one_letter_code
_entity_poly.pdbx_strand_id
1 'polypeptide(L)'
;MTIPVLIELLELFLAIIILTVFFHGPWQSLIIDMTRQRLFEARDKLFLYAARGNIDFKSTAYNQIRDHINNSIRLCHRISILSYISVGFSKQRNTDSKHHKDSIQKTLASIDDISIRTKLNDIITEVTISLLLLIILRSFIMLIIVVIVSPILMLQMLLRGQYQKILMRISATIERDIRMGDT
;
A
#
# COMPACT_ATOMS: atom_id res chain seq x y z
N MET A 1 29.43 -30.11 10.66
CA MET A 1 28.44 -29.45 9.79
C MET A 1 28.59 -30.07 8.41
N THR A 2 27.53 -30.65 7.84
CA THR A 2 27.61 -31.32 6.54
C THR A 2 27.70 -30.26 5.42
N ILE A 3 28.52 -30.52 4.40
CA ILE A 3 28.66 -29.67 3.19
C ILE A 3 27.30 -29.21 2.61
N PRO A 4 26.25 -30.06 2.51
CA PRO A 4 24.93 -29.60 2.04
C PRO A 4 24.33 -28.45 2.86
N VAL A 5 24.48 -28.47 4.19
CA VAL A 5 23.95 -27.39 5.05
C VAL A 5 24.64 -26.06 4.77
N LEU A 6 25.94 -26.07 4.43
CA LEU A 6 26.65 -24.85 4.05
C LEU A 6 26.14 -24.26 2.72
N ILE A 7 25.78 -25.12 1.76
CA ILE A 7 25.24 -24.71 0.46
C ILE A 7 23.84 -24.11 0.65
N GLU A 8 22.97 -24.78 1.41
CA GLU A 8 21.61 -24.27 1.71
C GLU A 8 21.64 -22.90 2.41
N LEU A 9 22.57 -22.71 3.35
CA LEU A 9 22.75 -21.42 4.00
C LEU A 9 23.22 -20.33 3.03
N LEU A 10 24.17 -20.66 2.15
CA LEU A 10 24.68 -19.71 1.15
C LEU A 10 23.56 -19.27 0.18
N GLU A 11 22.75 -20.22 -0.29
CA GLU A 11 21.60 -19.95 -1.15
C GLU A 11 20.58 -19.03 -0.46
N LEU A 12 20.27 -19.30 0.81
CA LEU A 12 19.38 -18.46 1.60
C LEU A 12 19.93 -17.03 1.74
N PHE A 13 21.20 -16.86 2.08
CA PHE A 13 21.81 -15.53 2.19
C PHE A 13 21.80 -14.79 0.87
N LEU A 14 22.13 -15.48 -0.24
CA LEU A 14 22.09 -14.89 -1.58
C LEU A 14 20.67 -14.44 -1.94
N ALA A 15 19.66 -15.26 -1.67
CA ALA A 15 18.27 -14.92 -1.90
C ALA A 15 17.83 -13.69 -1.11
N ILE A 16 18.22 -13.59 0.18
CA ILE A 16 17.92 -12.44 1.03
C ILE A 16 18.60 -11.16 0.50
N ILE A 17 19.86 -11.25 0.05
CA ILE A 17 20.58 -10.12 -0.52
C ILE A 17 19.90 -9.64 -1.79
N ILE A 18 19.59 -10.54 -2.73
CA ILE A 18 18.91 -10.20 -3.98
C ILE A 18 17.55 -9.56 -3.69
N LEU A 19 16.76 -10.15 -2.78
CA LEU A 19 15.45 -9.63 -2.40
C LEU A 19 15.56 -8.22 -1.80
N THR A 20 16.55 -7.99 -0.95
CA THR A 20 16.78 -6.70 -0.30
C THR A 20 17.22 -5.64 -1.33
N VAL A 21 18.16 -5.97 -2.22
CA VAL A 21 18.61 -5.06 -3.29
C VAL A 21 17.46 -4.72 -4.23
N PHE A 22 16.69 -5.72 -4.65
CA PHE A 22 15.53 -5.51 -5.51
C PHE A 22 14.46 -4.65 -4.83
N PHE A 23 14.17 -4.92 -3.56
CA PHE A 23 13.15 -4.20 -2.81
C PHE A 23 13.54 -2.75 -2.51
N HIS A 24 14.82 -2.46 -2.23
CA HIS A 24 15.28 -1.11 -1.90
C HIS A 24 15.68 -0.27 -3.11
N GLY A 25 15.98 -0.89 -4.25
CA GLY A 25 16.30 -0.18 -5.49
C GLY A 25 15.09 -0.12 -6.43
N PRO A 26 14.98 -1.05 -7.39
CA PRO A 26 13.97 -1.00 -8.45
C PRO A 26 12.53 -0.86 -7.95
N TRP A 27 12.15 -1.61 -6.91
CA TRP A 27 10.79 -1.58 -6.39
C TRP A 27 10.41 -0.20 -5.83
N GLN A 28 11.28 0.43 -5.03
CA GLN A 28 11.03 1.77 -4.49
C GLN A 28 10.84 2.80 -5.61
N SER A 29 11.72 2.76 -6.62
CA SER A 29 11.64 3.69 -7.75
C SER A 29 10.33 3.52 -8.51
N LEU A 30 9.96 2.27 -8.81
CA LEU A 30 8.72 1.95 -9.52
C LEU A 30 7.49 2.51 -8.78
N ILE A 31 7.38 2.27 -7.47
CA ILE A 31 6.24 2.77 -6.70
C ILE A 31 6.20 4.30 -6.67
N ILE A 32 7.35 4.97 -6.51
CA ILE A 32 7.42 6.44 -6.55
C ILE A 32 6.95 6.98 -7.90
N ASP A 33 7.41 6.39 -9.00
CA ASP A 33 7.07 6.86 -10.34
C ASP A 33 5.59 6.59 -10.67
N MET A 34 5.06 5.44 -10.26
CA MET A 34 3.62 5.15 -10.35
C MET A 34 2.79 6.16 -9.54
N THR A 35 3.18 6.49 -8.31
CA THR A 35 2.47 7.48 -7.51
C THR A 35 2.57 8.87 -8.12
N ARG A 36 3.74 9.28 -8.64
CA ARG A 36 3.89 10.57 -9.35
C ARG A 36 2.96 10.66 -10.55
N GLN A 37 2.88 9.60 -11.36
CA GLN A 37 1.98 9.56 -12.50
C GLN A 37 0.52 9.79 -12.08
N ARG A 38 0.05 9.11 -11.03
CA ARG A 38 -1.30 9.32 -10.47
C ARG A 38 -1.54 10.75 -9.99
N LEU A 39 -0.54 11.37 -9.36
CA LEU A 39 -0.65 12.75 -8.91
C LEU A 39 -0.69 13.74 -10.09
N PHE A 40 0.04 13.48 -11.17
CA PHE A 40 -0.07 14.26 -12.41
C PHE A 40 -1.46 14.11 -13.04
N GLU A 41 -2.00 12.89 -13.11
CA GLU A 41 -3.37 12.65 -13.58
C GLU A 41 -4.42 13.42 -12.76
N ALA A 42 -4.28 13.43 -11.42
CA ALA A 42 -5.16 14.18 -10.54
C ALA A 42 -5.06 15.70 -10.77
N ARG A 43 -3.85 16.23 -10.99
CA ARG A 43 -3.63 17.64 -11.33
C ARG A 43 -4.30 18.00 -12.66
N ASP A 44 -4.16 17.13 -13.65
CA ASP A 44 -4.69 17.37 -14.99
C ASP A 44 -6.23 17.29 -14.97
N LYS A 45 -6.83 16.41 -14.16
CA LYS A 45 -8.28 16.40 -13.88
C LYS A 45 -8.75 17.72 -13.27
N LEU A 46 -8.03 18.26 -12.28
CA LEU A 46 -8.34 19.55 -11.67
C LEU A 46 -8.24 20.69 -12.69
N PHE A 47 -7.19 20.70 -13.51
CA PHE A 47 -7.00 21.71 -14.56
C PHE A 47 -8.11 21.66 -15.59
N LEU A 48 -8.47 20.47 -16.09
CA LEU A 48 -9.55 20.30 -17.06
C LEU A 48 -10.91 20.71 -16.47
N TYR A 49 -11.13 20.44 -15.18
CA TYR A 49 -12.34 20.85 -14.48
C TYR A 49 -12.48 22.38 -14.42
N ALA A 50 -11.38 23.10 -14.14
CA ALA A 50 -11.31 24.56 -14.17
C ALA A 50 -11.43 25.12 -15.61
N ALA A 51 -10.77 24.51 -16.58
CA ALA A 51 -10.80 24.93 -17.99
C ALA A 51 -12.21 24.87 -18.61
N ARG A 52 -13.07 23.98 -18.11
CA ARG A 52 -14.49 23.89 -18.48
C ARG A 52 -15.37 24.98 -17.86
N GLY A 53 -14.80 25.89 -17.07
CA GLY A 53 -15.52 26.98 -16.40
C GLY A 53 -16.22 26.57 -15.10
N ASN A 54 -16.03 25.34 -14.61
CA ASN A 54 -16.66 24.90 -13.35
C ASN A 54 -16.02 25.53 -12.11
N ILE A 55 -14.79 26.03 -12.21
CA ILE A 55 -14.11 26.74 -11.13
C ILE A 55 -13.11 27.73 -11.73
N ASP A 56 -13.04 28.94 -11.16
CA ASP A 56 -12.08 29.95 -11.59
C ASP A 56 -10.66 29.53 -11.18
N PHE A 57 -9.70 29.68 -12.10
CA PHE A 57 -8.27 29.50 -11.84
C PHE A 57 -7.74 30.46 -10.76
N LYS A 58 -8.39 31.61 -10.56
CA LYS A 58 -8.03 32.55 -9.48
C LYS A 58 -8.67 32.22 -8.14
N SER A 59 -9.58 31.24 -8.09
CA SER A 59 -10.24 30.86 -6.84
C SER A 59 -9.23 30.32 -5.83
N THR A 60 -9.45 30.63 -4.55
CA THR A 60 -8.62 30.15 -3.45
C THR A 60 -8.62 28.62 -3.38
N ALA A 61 -9.78 27.99 -3.63
CA ALA A 61 -9.92 26.53 -3.62
C ALA A 61 -9.07 25.86 -4.70
N TYR A 62 -9.11 26.37 -5.95
CA TYR A 62 -8.28 25.83 -7.03
C TYR A 62 -6.79 25.91 -6.67
N ASN A 63 -6.32 27.08 -6.22
CA ASN A 63 -4.91 27.29 -5.90
C ASN A 63 -4.44 26.39 -4.75
N GLN A 64 -5.21 26.27 -3.67
CA GLN A 64 -4.84 25.40 -2.55
C GLN A 64 -4.75 23.93 -2.96
N ILE A 65 -5.71 23.42 -3.74
CA ILE A 65 -5.69 22.00 -4.17
C ILE A 65 -4.53 21.77 -5.13
N ARG A 66 -4.30 22.68 -6.08
CA ARG A 66 -3.18 22.61 -7.02
C ARG A 66 -1.83 22.61 -6.26
N ASP A 67 -1.68 23.48 -5.29
CA ASP A 67 -0.46 23.59 -4.49
C ASP A 67 -0.26 22.35 -3.62
N HIS A 68 -1.34 21.78 -3.06
CA HIS A 68 -1.31 20.50 -2.37
C HIS A 68 -0.83 19.35 -3.26
N ILE A 69 -1.36 19.24 -4.49
CA ILE A 69 -0.95 18.21 -5.44
C ILE A 69 0.52 18.40 -5.84
N ASN A 70 0.93 19.63 -6.17
CA ASN A 70 2.32 19.94 -6.54
C ASN A 70 3.30 19.63 -5.40
N ASN A 71 2.95 19.98 -4.17
CA ASN A 71 3.76 19.65 -2.99
C ASN A 71 3.84 18.14 -2.80
N SER A 72 2.74 17.41 -3.02
CA SER A 72 2.70 15.95 -2.95
C SER A 72 3.61 15.31 -4.00
N ILE A 73 3.62 15.82 -5.25
CA ILE A 73 4.52 15.35 -6.31
C ILE A 73 5.99 15.56 -5.91
N ARG A 74 6.32 16.76 -5.41
CA ARG A 74 7.68 17.11 -4.97
C ARG A 74 8.12 16.23 -3.80
N LEU A 75 7.26 16.02 -2.82
CA LEU A 75 7.58 15.29 -1.59
C LEU A 75 7.39 13.77 -1.70
N CYS A 76 6.82 13.26 -2.78
CA CYS A 76 6.56 11.83 -3.01
C CYS A 76 7.76 10.94 -2.64
N HIS A 77 8.96 11.30 -3.10
CA HIS A 77 10.20 10.54 -2.80
C HIS A 77 10.62 10.59 -1.33
N ARG A 78 10.25 11.65 -0.59
CA ARG A 78 10.56 11.84 0.83
C ARG A 78 9.53 11.23 1.77
N ILE A 79 8.35 10.86 1.26
CA ILE A 79 7.30 10.23 2.05
C ILE A 79 7.75 8.80 2.38
N SER A 80 8.32 8.64 3.57
CA SER A 80 8.62 7.36 4.20
C SER A 80 7.77 7.18 5.45
N ILE A 81 7.57 5.93 5.88
CA ILE A 81 6.87 5.63 7.14
C ILE A 81 7.56 6.30 8.33
N LEU A 82 8.88 6.37 8.35
CA LEU A 82 9.61 7.05 9.42
C LEU A 82 9.31 8.55 9.44
N SER A 83 9.14 9.19 8.29
CA SER A 83 8.72 10.59 8.19
C SER A 83 7.27 10.80 8.65
N TYR A 84 6.38 9.85 8.34
CA TYR A 84 4.99 9.93 8.77
C TYR A 84 4.85 9.69 10.28
N ILE A 85 5.59 8.72 10.81
CA ILE A 85 5.68 8.42 12.24
C ILE A 85 6.35 9.57 12.99
N SER A 86 7.43 10.15 12.48
CA SER A 86 8.10 11.29 13.12
C SER A 86 7.18 12.51 13.19
N VAL A 87 6.36 12.75 12.17
CA VAL A 87 5.31 13.80 12.19
C VAL A 87 4.20 13.44 13.18
N GLY A 88 3.81 12.16 13.24
CA GLY A 88 2.82 11.65 14.19
C GLY A 88 3.25 11.77 15.66
N PHE A 89 4.53 11.58 15.96
CA PHE A 89 5.11 11.77 17.30
C PHE A 89 5.51 13.23 17.59
N SER A 90 5.91 14.01 16.59
CA SER A 90 6.21 15.46 16.72
C SER A 90 4.96 16.33 16.82
N LYS A 91 3.78 15.71 17.00
CA LYS A 91 2.46 16.35 17.14
C LYS A 91 2.38 17.38 18.29
N GLN A 92 3.44 17.52 19.07
CA GLN A 92 3.57 18.49 20.15
C GLN A 92 4.44 19.72 19.79
N ARG A 93 5.05 19.82 18.59
CA ARG A 93 5.96 20.93 18.29
C ARG A 93 5.89 21.60 16.91
N ASN A 94 5.17 21.06 15.91
CA ASN A 94 5.03 21.71 14.60
C ASN A 94 3.58 21.79 14.11
N THR A 95 3.06 23.01 14.11
CA THR A 95 1.67 23.44 13.85
C THR A 95 1.29 23.47 12.36
N ASP A 96 2.25 23.31 11.44
CA ASP A 96 2.05 23.63 10.02
C ASP A 96 1.33 22.54 9.21
N SER A 97 1.52 21.24 9.51
CA SER A 97 0.91 20.17 8.72
C SER A 97 -0.60 20.02 8.97
N LYS A 98 -1.02 20.28 10.21
CA LYS A 98 -2.44 20.25 10.61
C LYS A 98 -3.20 21.45 10.03
N HIS A 99 -2.54 22.61 9.98
CA HIS A 99 -3.10 23.81 9.36
C HIS A 99 -3.47 23.61 7.89
N HIS A 100 -2.70 22.83 7.14
CA HIS A 100 -2.90 22.67 5.70
C HIS A 100 -4.10 21.76 5.36
N LYS A 101 -4.29 20.66 6.09
CA LYS A 101 -5.47 19.79 5.88
C LYS A 101 -6.75 20.50 6.31
N ASP A 102 -6.70 21.20 7.44
CA ASP A 102 -7.83 21.97 7.94
C ASP A 102 -8.14 23.16 7.02
N SER A 103 -7.15 23.77 6.35
CA SER A 103 -7.40 24.86 5.41
C SER A 103 -8.13 24.37 4.16
N ILE A 104 -7.71 23.26 3.56
CA ILE A 104 -8.37 22.70 2.37
C ILE A 104 -9.82 22.34 2.69
N GLN A 105 -10.07 21.68 3.82
CA GLN A 105 -11.43 21.30 4.20
C GLN A 105 -12.31 22.52 4.50
N LYS A 106 -11.77 23.57 5.15
CA LYS A 106 -12.47 24.84 5.36
C LYS A 106 -12.79 25.55 4.05
N THR A 107 -11.84 25.56 3.10
CA THR A 107 -12.01 26.19 1.79
C THR A 107 -13.00 25.42 0.91
N LEU A 108 -13.08 24.10 1.03
CA LEU A 108 -14.15 23.31 0.39
C LEU A 108 -15.51 23.58 1.03
N ALA A 109 -15.57 23.77 2.34
CA ALA A 109 -16.81 24.06 3.06
C ALA A 109 -17.38 25.44 2.72
N SER A 110 -16.55 26.40 2.30
CA SER A 110 -16.97 27.73 1.86
C SER A 110 -17.49 27.78 0.41
N ILE A 111 -17.51 26.67 -0.32
CA ILE A 111 -18.07 26.61 -1.67
C ILE A 111 -19.56 26.28 -1.55
N ASP A 112 -20.42 27.20 -2.02
CA ASP A 112 -21.88 27.06 -1.97
C ASP A 112 -22.38 25.93 -2.88
N ASP A 113 -21.74 25.74 -4.04
CA ASP A 113 -22.12 24.71 -5.00
C ASP A 113 -21.63 23.32 -4.56
N ILE A 114 -22.60 22.46 -4.23
CA ILE A 114 -22.36 21.09 -3.78
C ILE A 114 -21.75 20.19 -4.86
N SER A 115 -22.03 20.45 -6.14
CA SER A 115 -21.49 19.70 -7.27
C SER A 115 -19.99 19.94 -7.39
N ILE A 116 -19.58 21.21 -7.36
CA ILE A 116 -18.17 21.62 -7.37
C ILE A 116 -17.44 21.00 -6.17
N ARG A 117 -18.01 21.14 -4.97
CA ARG A 117 -17.40 20.62 -3.75
C ARG A 117 -17.18 19.11 -3.81
N THR A 118 -18.18 18.35 -4.28
CA THR A 118 -18.09 16.89 -4.41
C THR A 118 -16.96 16.52 -5.38
N LYS A 119 -16.90 17.18 -6.53
CA LYS A 119 -15.90 16.86 -7.54
C LYS A 119 -14.46 17.17 -7.09
N LEU A 120 -14.28 18.28 -6.38
CA LEU A 120 -12.98 18.62 -5.79
C LEU A 120 -12.58 17.63 -4.69
N ASN A 121 -13.54 17.20 -3.86
CA ASN A 121 -13.29 16.21 -2.83
C ASN A 121 -12.89 14.85 -3.40
N ASP A 122 -13.48 14.44 -4.53
CA ASP A 122 -13.09 13.21 -5.24
C ASP A 122 -11.61 13.26 -5.67
N ILE A 123 -11.17 14.40 -6.25
CA ILE A 123 -9.77 14.59 -6.68
C ILE A 123 -8.82 14.52 -5.48
N ILE A 124 -9.17 15.17 -4.36
CA ILE A 124 -8.35 15.14 -3.14
C ILE A 124 -8.31 13.72 -2.56
N THR A 125 -9.42 13.00 -2.62
CA THR A 125 -9.50 11.61 -2.15
C THR A 125 -8.61 10.71 -2.99
N GLU A 126 -8.60 10.87 -4.32
CA GLU A 126 -7.71 10.14 -5.23
C GLU A 126 -6.22 10.39 -4.92
N VAL A 127 -5.85 11.65 -4.69
CA VAL A 127 -4.50 12.05 -4.25
C VAL A 127 -4.14 11.38 -2.92
N THR A 128 -5.05 11.43 -1.94
CA THR A 128 -4.84 10.87 -0.61
C THR A 128 -4.66 9.35 -0.65
N ILE A 129 -5.50 8.64 -1.42
CA ILE A 129 -5.41 7.19 -1.60
C ILE A 129 -4.07 6.83 -2.26
N SER A 130 -3.66 7.58 -3.30
CA SER A 130 -2.39 7.35 -3.99
C SER A 130 -1.18 7.49 -3.06
N LEU A 131 -1.19 8.51 -2.18
CA LEU A 131 -0.15 8.70 -1.17
C LEU A 131 -0.19 7.64 -0.06
N LEU A 132 -1.39 7.20 0.34
CA LEU A 132 -1.54 6.13 1.33
C LEU A 132 -1.01 4.79 0.78
N LEU A 133 -1.31 4.47 -0.47
CA LEU A 133 -0.77 3.31 -1.16
C LEU A 133 0.76 3.36 -1.27
N LEU A 134 1.33 4.53 -1.60
CA LEU A 134 2.78 4.74 -1.54
C LEU A 134 3.33 4.37 -0.17
N ILE A 135 2.76 4.88 0.92
CA ILE A 135 3.22 4.60 2.29
C ILE A 135 3.17 3.10 2.59
N ILE A 136 2.08 2.42 2.24
CA ILE A 136 1.89 0.98 2.49
C ILE A 136 2.89 0.15 1.67
N LEU A 137 2.96 0.38 0.36
CA LEU A 137 3.79 -0.41 -0.56
C LEU A 137 5.30 -0.20 -0.32
N ARG A 138 5.65 0.94 0.28
CA ARG A 138 7.02 1.28 0.66
C ARG A 138 7.43 0.71 2.03
N SER A 139 6.47 0.23 2.82
CA SER A 139 6.71 -0.25 4.18
C SER A 139 7.55 -1.53 4.23
N PHE A 140 8.73 -1.43 4.83
CA PHE A 140 9.59 -2.59 5.11
C PHE A 140 8.94 -3.58 6.08
N ILE A 141 8.11 -3.10 7.01
CA ILE A 141 7.38 -3.96 7.96
C ILE A 141 6.42 -4.88 7.21
N MET A 142 5.75 -4.40 6.17
CA MET A 142 4.87 -5.24 5.35
C MET A 142 5.67 -6.32 4.62
N LEU A 143 6.87 -6.01 4.12
CA LEU A 143 7.73 -7.02 3.52
C LEU A 143 8.15 -8.09 4.54
N ILE A 144 8.58 -7.69 5.74
CA ILE A 144 8.91 -8.65 6.81
C ILE A 144 7.70 -9.50 7.16
N ILE A 145 6.52 -8.90 7.32
CA ILE A 145 5.28 -9.64 7.59
C ILE A 145 5.01 -10.64 6.48
N VAL A 146 5.10 -10.26 5.20
CA VAL A 146 4.89 -11.18 4.08
C VAL A 146 5.92 -12.31 4.08
N VAL A 147 7.20 -12.00 4.30
CA VAL A 147 8.28 -12.99 4.37
C VAL A 147 8.10 -13.96 5.54
N ILE A 148 7.58 -13.52 6.69
CA ILE A 148 7.33 -14.37 7.86
C ILE A 148 6.00 -15.13 7.75
N VAL A 149 4.93 -14.49 7.28
CA VAL A 149 3.58 -15.06 7.25
C VAL A 149 3.42 -16.03 6.07
N SER A 150 4.02 -15.76 4.91
CA SER A 150 3.89 -16.64 3.75
C SER A 150 4.35 -18.09 3.99
N PRO A 151 5.50 -18.38 4.64
CA PRO A 151 5.88 -19.77 4.93
C PRO A 151 4.93 -20.43 5.95
N ILE A 152 4.40 -19.67 6.92
CA ILE A 152 3.40 -20.19 7.87
C ILE A 152 2.12 -20.59 7.14
N LEU A 153 1.62 -19.75 6.23
CA LEU A 153 0.44 -20.05 5.42
C LEU A 153 0.69 -21.24 4.48
N MET A 154 1.86 -21.30 3.83
CA MET A 154 2.25 -22.41 2.97
C MET A 154 2.30 -23.73 3.75
N LEU A 155 2.86 -23.71 4.96
CA LEU A 155 2.89 -24.86 5.86
C LEU A 155 1.47 -25.31 6.23
N GLN A 156 0.57 -24.37 6.58
CA GLN A 156 -0.83 -24.70 6.86
C GLN A 156 -1.54 -25.34 5.67
N MET A 157 -1.30 -24.86 4.44
CA MET A 157 -1.87 -25.45 3.23
C MET A 157 -1.35 -26.88 2.99
N LEU A 158 -0.05 -27.12 3.17
CA LEU A 158 0.55 -28.45 3.03
C LEU A 158 0.00 -29.43 4.06
N LEU A 159 -0.11 -28.99 5.33
CA LEU A 159 -0.68 -29.81 6.40
C LEU A 159 -2.14 -30.17 6.08
N ARG A 160 -2.98 -29.20 5.68
CA ARG A 160 -4.36 -29.47 5.27
C ARG A 160 -4.45 -30.49 4.13
N GLY A 161 -3.58 -30.38 3.13
CA GLY A 161 -3.51 -31.33 2.02
C GLY A 161 -3.13 -32.75 2.45
N GLN A 162 -2.21 -32.90 3.42
CA GLN A 162 -1.87 -34.22 3.96
C GLN A 162 -2.96 -34.80 4.86
N TYR A 163 -3.62 -33.97 5.68
CA TYR A 163 -4.75 -34.41 6.51
C TYR A 163 -5.87 -35.02 5.68
N GLN A 164 -6.26 -34.40 4.57
CA GLN A 164 -7.29 -34.96 3.68
C GLN A 164 -6.88 -36.32 3.09
N LYS A 165 -5.61 -36.47 2.69
CA LYS A 165 -5.11 -37.76 2.18
C LYS A 165 -5.12 -38.85 3.26
N ILE A 166 -4.78 -38.52 4.49
CA ILE A 166 -4.80 -39.48 5.61
C ILE A 166 -6.24 -39.88 5.94
N LEU A 167 -7.17 -38.93 6.01
CA LEU A 167 -8.58 -39.22 6.27
C LEU A 167 -9.20 -40.13 5.20
N MET A 168 -8.90 -39.89 3.92
CA MET A 168 -9.35 -40.77 2.82
C MET A 168 -8.77 -42.19 2.92
N ARG A 169 -7.53 -42.34 3.39
CA ARG A 169 -6.94 -43.67 3.61
C ARG A 169 -7.60 -44.40 4.77
N ILE A 170 -7.83 -43.70 5.88
CA ILE A 170 -8.50 -44.27 7.07
C ILE A 170 -9.93 -44.69 6.72
N SER A 171 -10.70 -43.85 6.02
CA SER A 171 -12.07 -44.21 5.63
C SER A 171 -12.10 -45.42 4.69
N ALA A 172 -11.16 -45.51 3.74
CA ALA A 172 -11.06 -46.66 2.84
C ALA A 172 -10.68 -47.96 3.56
N THR A 173 -9.83 -47.90 4.59
CA THR A 173 -9.50 -49.07 5.41
C THR A 173 -10.71 -49.52 6.24
N ILE A 174 -11.40 -48.59 6.90
CA ILE A 174 -12.59 -48.90 7.69
C ILE A 174 -13.70 -49.52 6.82
N GLU A 175 -13.93 -49.00 5.61
CA GLU A 175 -14.93 -49.56 4.69
C GLU A 175 -14.57 -50.98 4.24
N ARG A 176 -13.28 -51.29 4.06
CA ARG A 176 -12.84 -52.66 3.75
C ARG A 176 -13.06 -53.60 4.92
N ASP A 177 -12.71 -53.19 6.13
CA ASP A 177 -12.85 -54.04 7.33
C ASP A 177 -14.32 -54.33 7.63
N ILE A 178 -15.23 -53.35 7.45
CA ILE A 178 -16.67 -53.55 7.59
C ILE A 178 -17.18 -54.58 6.56
N ARG A 179 -16.76 -54.50 5.29
CA ARG A 179 -17.18 -55.45 4.24
C ARG A 179 -16.68 -56.88 4.47
N MET A 180 -15.55 -57.08 5.15
CA MET A 180 -15.02 -58.42 5.44
C MET A 180 -15.61 -59.05 6.70
N GLY A 181 -16.27 -58.28 7.58
CA GLY A 181 -16.92 -58.80 8.78
C GLY A 181 -18.30 -59.42 8.54
N ASP A 182 -18.92 -59.16 7.38
CA ASP A 182 -20.27 -59.64 7.02
C ASP A 182 -20.26 -60.98 6.23
N THR A 183 -19.09 -61.58 6.00
CA THR A 183 -18.92 -62.88 5.32
C THR A 183 -18.49 -63.97 6.27
#